data_AF-A0A2G9UIF0-F1
#
_entry.id   AF-A0A2G9UIF0-F1
#
_cell.length_a   1.000
_cell.length_b   1.000
_cell.length_c   1.000
_cell.angle_alpha   90.00
_cell.angle_beta   90.00
_cell.angle_gamma   90.00
#
_symmetry.space_group_name_H-M   'P 1'
#
loop_
_entity.id
_entity.type
_entity.pdbx_description
1 polymer ?
#
loop_
_entity_poly.entity_id
_entity_poly.type
_entity_poly.pdbx_seq_one_letter_code
_entity_poly.pdbx_strand_id
1 'polypeptide(L)'
;MMKWLHMDEENRPGLIMAYCDEPDATGHRDSDTKGIREKRQFLPFDVNVGIENKRADWFASDGKMRRNPRTTEDILKSLKCKTQGNARVFTKETMPIRYHYPKSRRVGDIVVVGVDGAVILEEPADVKFWKVGTHGYDFIVPSINMIMFARGPSFKENYVLPPFQNVEYMNLWTTIDIPELLGIPMVKSDGDPWFMDLALKNYTTPQPVYRNVTGCSKEDKVMHSVLESTFAGANF
;
A
#
# COMPACT_ATOMS: atom_id res chain seq x y z
N MET A 1 17.59 -9.32 -20.34
CA MET A 1 16.58 -10.39 -20.10
C MET A 1 16.70 -11.53 -21.09
N MET A 2 16.45 -11.34 -22.40
CA MET A 2 16.44 -12.46 -23.38
C MET A 2 17.71 -13.31 -23.39
N LYS A 3 18.89 -12.71 -23.24
CA LYS A 3 20.17 -13.45 -23.15
C LYS A 3 20.18 -14.47 -22.00
N TRP A 4 19.55 -14.17 -20.86
CA TRP A 4 19.49 -15.08 -19.71
C TRP A 4 18.61 -16.30 -20.00
N LEU A 5 17.53 -16.13 -20.76
CA LEU A 5 16.63 -17.23 -21.12
C LEU A 5 17.27 -18.25 -22.08
N HIS A 6 18.30 -17.84 -22.82
CA HIS A 6 19.04 -18.71 -23.73
C HIS A 6 20.29 -19.35 -23.12
N MET A 7 20.57 -19.13 -21.82
CA MET A 7 21.66 -19.81 -21.12
C MET A 7 21.38 -21.31 -20.98
N ASP A 8 22.44 -22.11 -20.88
CA ASP A 8 22.33 -23.52 -20.53
C ASP A 8 21.66 -23.69 -19.16
N GLU A 9 20.98 -24.82 -18.95
CA GLU A 9 20.13 -25.06 -17.78
C GLU A 9 20.84 -24.81 -16.45
N GLU A 10 22.09 -25.27 -16.32
CA GLU A 10 22.92 -25.09 -15.12
C GLU A 10 23.15 -23.61 -14.75
N ASN A 11 23.18 -22.72 -15.74
CA ASN A 11 23.48 -21.29 -15.56
C ASN A 11 22.24 -20.39 -15.70
N ARG A 12 21.09 -20.96 -16.05
CA ARG A 12 19.87 -20.20 -16.33
C ARG A 12 19.16 -19.85 -15.01
N PRO A 13 18.84 -18.57 -14.76
CA PRO A 13 18.14 -18.19 -13.54
C PRO A 13 16.69 -18.71 -13.54
N GLY A 14 16.24 -19.26 -12.41
CA GLY A 14 14.84 -19.69 -12.21
C GLY A 14 13.87 -18.55 -11.92
N LEU A 15 14.35 -17.41 -11.43
CA LEU A 15 13.57 -16.18 -11.20
C LEU A 15 14.20 -15.00 -11.93
N ILE A 16 13.38 -14.28 -12.67
CA ILE A 16 13.76 -13.02 -13.32
C ILE A 16 12.79 -11.95 -12.86
N MET A 17 13.31 -10.88 -12.27
CA MET A 17 12.56 -9.67 -11.94
C MET A 17 13.01 -8.54 -12.85
N ALA A 18 12.06 -7.77 -13.35
CA ALA A 18 12.29 -6.56 -14.11
C ALA A 18 11.51 -5.41 -13.46
N TYR A 19 12.09 -4.22 -13.50
CA TYR A 19 11.48 -2.99 -13.01
C TYR A 19 11.50 -1.95 -14.13
N CYS A 20 10.41 -1.21 -14.23
CA CYS A 20 10.30 -0.06 -15.11
C CYS A 20 9.72 1.10 -14.29
N ASP A 21 10.37 2.24 -14.40
CA ASP A 21 10.06 3.47 -13.69
C ASP A 21 8.88 4.22 -14.33
N GLU A 22 8.43 3.77 -15.50
CA GLU A 22 7.20 4.24 -16.14
C GLU A 22 6.03 3.29 -15.79
N PRO A 23 4.79 3.80 -15.65
CA PRO A 23 4.36 5.16 -15.95
C PRO A 23 4.51 6.15 -14.79
N ASP A 24 5.18 5.79 -13.68
CA ASP A 24 5.32 6.66 -12.51
C ASP A 24 6.03 7.98 -12.87
N ALA A 25 7.18 7.91 -13.54
CA ALA A 25 7.95 9.09 -13.92
C ALA A 25 7.14 10.06 -14.81
N THR A 26 6.39 9.55 -15.79
CA THR A 26 5.44 10.37 -16.56
C THR A 26 4.29 10.88 -15.69
N GLY A 27 3.73 10.06 -14.80
CA GLY A 27 2.67 10.46 -13.87
C GLY A 27 3.04 11.62 -12.95
N HIS A 28 4.30 11.71 -12.51
CA HIS A 28 4.79 12.86 -11.73
C HIS A 28 4.99 14.14 -12.58
N ARG A 29 5.28 14.00 -13.88
CA ARG A 29 5.62 15.11 -14.80
C ARG A 29 4.41 15.68 -15.55
N ASP A 30 3.60 14.79 -16.10
CA ASP A 30 2.56 15.08 -17.09
C ASP A 30 1.23 14.53 -16.58
N SER A 31 0.56 15.27 -15.71
CA SER A 31 -0.87 15.03 -15.46
C SER A 31 -1.65 15.90 -16.45
N ASP A 32 -1.96 15.34 -17.64
CA ASP A 32 -2.98 15.91 -18.53
C ASP A 32 -4.38 15.63 -17.95
N THR A 33 -4.62 16.13 -16.73
CA THR A 33 -5.95 16.09 -16.14
C THR A 33 -6.51 17.50 -16.11
N LYS A 34 -7.19 17.84 -17.21
CA LYS A 34 -8.30 18.79 -17.22
C LYS A 34 -9.37 18.34 -16.19
N GLY A 35 -9.11 18.51 -14.90
CA GLY A 35 -10.07 18.11 -13.86
C GLY A 35 -9.54 17.91 -12.44
N ILE A 36 -8.25 17.62 -12.21
CA ILE A 36 -7.73 17.52 -10.84
C ILE A 36 -7.46 18.93 -10.33
N ARG A 37 -8.44 19.51 -9.63
CA ARG A 37 -8.17 20.66 -8.75
C ARG A 37 -7.27 20.17 -7.63
N GLU A 38 -5.96 20.39 -7.75
CA GLU A 38 -4.99 20.15 -6.67
C GLU A 38 -5.50 20.79 -5.36
N LYS A 39 -5.70 19.97 -4.33
CA LYS A 39 -6.04 20.45 -2.99
C LYS A 39 -4.73 20.67 -2.24
N ARG A 40 -4.28 21.92 -2.13
CA ARG A 40 -2.99 22.21 -1.50
C ARG A 40 -3.15 22.36 0.01
N GLN A 41 -2.30 21.68 0.76
CA GLN A 41 -2.23 21.80 2.21
C GLN A 41 -0.82 22.21 2.64
N PHE A 42 -0.66 23.46 3.04
CA PHE A 42 0.59 23.96 3.59
C PHE A 42 0.65 23.65 5.08
N LEU A 43 1.68 22.95 5.51
CA LEU A 43 1.98 22.66 6.91
C LEU A 43 3.47 22.98 7.10
N PRO A 44 3.91 23.66 8.17
CA PRO A 44 5.30 24.12 8.32
C PRO A 44 6.31 22.98 8.58
N PHE A 45 6.41 22.01 7.67
CA PHE A 45 7.28 20.85 7.74
C PHE A 45 7.66 20.28 6.36
N ASP A 46 8.89 19.81 6.24
CA ASP A 46 9.49 19.20 5.04
C ASP A 46 8.68 18.06 4.40
N VAL A 47 8.82 17.93 3.06
CA VAL A 47 8.52 16.80 2.14
C VAL A 47 7.13 16.69 1.47
N ASN A 48 7.19 16.54 0.13
CA ASN A 48 6.12 16.24 -0.83
C ASN A 48 5.77 14.72 -0.89
N VAL A 49 4.88 14.22 -0.04
CA VAL A 49 4.35 12.83 -0.15
C VAL A 49 2.93 12.72 0.42
N GLY A 50 2.16 11.70 -0.01
CA GLY A 50 0.82 11.41 0.51
C GLY A 50 0.78 10.94 1.98
N ILE A 51 1.89 10.40 2.50
CA ILE A 51 2.11 10.10 3.92
C ILE A 51 3.46 10.69 4.35
N GLU A 52 3.45 11.48 5.41
CA GLU A 52 4.64 12.09 5.98
C GLU A 52 4.89 11.59 7.41
N ASN A 53 6.14 11.18 7.69
CA ASN A 53 6.58 10.68 9.00
C ASN A 53 7.40 11.73 9.74
N LYS A 54 6.92 12.18 10.89
CA LYS A 54 7.67 13.12 11.73
C LYS A 54 8.10 12.47 13.03
N ARG A 55 9.41 12.39 13.25
CA ARG A 55 9.90 12.22 14.61
C ARG A 55 9.81 13.56 15.33
N ALA A 56 9.29 13.56 16.56
CA ALA A 56 9.09 14.80 17.29
C ALA A 56 10.43 15.48 17.67
N ASP A 57 11.53 14.74 17.67
CA ASP A 57 12.86 15.17 18.14
C ASP A 57 13.73 15.83 17.06
N TRP A 58 13.44 15.64 15.76
CA TRP A 58 14.26 16.20 14.67
C TRP A 58 13.43 16.75 13.51
N PHE A 59 13.87 17.87 12.95
CA PHE A 59 13.37 18.41 11.68
C PHE A 59 14.55 18.70 10.75
N ALA A 60 14.31 18.55 9.45
CA ALA A 60 15.22 19.06 8.44
C ALA A 60 14.87 20.53 8.14
N SER A 61 15.88 21.34 7.87
CA SER A 61 15.76 22.75 7.48
C SER A 61 17.08 23.14 6.81
N ASP A 62 17.00 23.71 5.60
CA ASP A 62 18.17 24.07 4.77
C ASP A 62 19.12 22.89 4.51
N GLY A 63 18.58 21.66 4.38
CA GLY A 63 19.37 20.44 4.19
C GLY A 63 20.16 19.98 5.43
N LYS A 64 19.90 20.55 6.61
CA LYS A 64 20.54 20.16 7.88
C LYS A 64 19.51 19.63 8.89
N MET A 65 19.85 18.53 9.55
CA MET A 65 19.05 17.97 10.65
C MET A 65 19.25 18.77 11.93
N ARG A 66 18.16 19.26 12.54
CA ARG A 66 18.17 20.03 13.79
C ARG A 66 17.26 19.40 14.83
N ARG A 67 17.61 19.51 16.11
CA ARG A 67 16.72 19.10 17.20
C ARG A 67 15.50 20.00 17.22
N ASN A 68 14.32 19.40 17.21
CA ASN A 68 13.07 20.12 17.32
C ASN A 68 12.80 20.41 18.82
N PRO A 69 12.65 21.69 19.22
CA PRO A 69 12.35 22.03 20.61
C PRO A 69 10.89 21.76 21.00
N ARG A 70 10.02 21.43 20.03
CA ARG A 70 8.58 21.21 20.25
C ARG A 70 8.29 19.77 20.65
N THR A 71 7.37 19.59 21.60
CA THR A 71 6.86 18.25 21.95
C THR A 71 5.87 17.75 20.90
N THR A 72 5.59 16.44 20.90
CA THR A 72 4.53 15.84 20.07
C THR A 72 3.19 16.56 20.27
N GLU A 73 2.85 16.91 21.51
CA GLU A 73 1.62 17.62 21.86
C GLU A 73 1.56 19.01 21.23
N ASP A 74 2.67 19.75 21.24
CA ASP A 74 2.76 21.08 20.60
C ASP A 74 2.54 21.00 19.10
N ILE A 75 3.11 19.97 18.45
CA ILE A 75 2.96 19.73 17.02
C ILE A 75 1.51 19.36 16.70
N LEU A 76 0.92 18.41 17.44
CA LEU A 76 -0.49 18.02 17.27
C LEU A 76 -1.44 19.20 17.45
N LYS A 77 -1.23 20.03 18.48
CA LYS A 77 -2.01 21.24 18.71
C LYS A 77 -1.86 22.25 17.57
N SER A 78 -0.66 22.36 16.99
CA SER A 78 -0.43 23.24 15.85
C SER A 78 -1.16 22.78 14.58
N LEU A 79 -1.39 21.48 14.43
CA LEU A 79 -2.03 20.84 13.29
C LEU A 79 -3.56 20.67 13.44
N LYS A 80 -4.04 20.58 14.68
CA LYS A 80 -5.45 20.33 15.00
C LYS A 80 -6.35 21.37 14.34
N CYS A 81 -7.33 20.89 13.56
CA CYS A 81 -8.30 21.71 12.81
C CYS A 81 -7.70 22.67 11.77
N LYS A 82 -6.38 22.62 11.50
CA LYS A 82 -5.73 23.50 10.51
C LYS A 82 -5.53 22.85 9.15
N THR A 83 -5.79 21.54 9.03
CA THR A 83 -5.66 20.81 7.77
C THR A 83 -6.81 21.03 6.79
N GLN A 84 -7.84 21.81 7.16
CA GLN A 84 -9.01 22.14 6.32
C GLN A 84 -9.64 20.91 5.62
N GLY A 85 -9.50 19.71 6.19
CA GLY A 85 -9.99 18.45 5.61
C GLY A 85 -9.10 17.85 4.53
N ASN A 86 -7.97 18.47 4.17
CA ASN A 86 -7.03 17.99 3.16
C ASN A 86 -6.00 16.98 3.70
N ALA A 87 -5.87 16.85 5.02
CA ALA A 87 -4.99 15.87 5.64
C ALA A 87 -5.54 15.38 6.99
N ARG A 88 -5.21 14.14 7.32
CA ARG A 88 -5.47 13.47 8.60
C ARG A 88 -4.17 13.35 9.37
N VAL A 89 -4.21 13.57 10.68
CA VAL A 89 -3.03 13.54 11.54
C VAL A 89 -3.22 12.45 12.59
N PHE A 90 -2.23 11.57 12.72
CA PHE A 90 -2.24 10.45 13.63
C PHE A 90 -0.98 10.44 14.48
N THR A 91 -1.11 9.94 15.70
CA THR A 91 0.00 9.40 16.49
C THR A 91 0.14 7.91 16.24
N LYS A 92 1.20 7.28 16.76
CA LYS A 92 1.36 5.83 16.69
C LYS A 92 0.19 5.07 17.31
N GLU A 93 -0.44 5.63 18.35
CA GLU A 93 -1.54 5.03 19.09
C GLU A 93 -2.90 5.25 18.42
N THR A 94 -3.05 6.37 17.69
CA THR A 94 -4.33 6.75 17.07
C THR A 94 -4.43 6.37 15.60
N MET A 95 -3.34 5.92 14.98
CA MET A 95 -3.35 5.46 13.59
C MET A 95 -4.24 4.21 13.45
N PRO A 96 -5.15 4.15 12.46
CA PRO A 96 -6.03 3.01 12.28
C PRO A 96 -5.25 1.70 12.11
N ILE A 97 -5.64 0.65 12.84
CA ILE A 97 -4.94 -0.64 12.87
C ILE A 97 -4.76 -1.22 11.46
N ARG A 98 -5.74 -1.01 10.57
CA ARG A 98 -5.70 -1.48 9.16
C ARG A 98 -4.48 -1.05 8.36
N TYR A 99 -3.76 -0.01 8.78
CA TYR A 99 -2.52 0.40 8.11
C TYR A 99 -1.33 -0.49 8.47
N HIS A 100 -1.36 -1.18 9.63
CA HIS A 100 -0.25 -1.96 10.17
C HIS A 100 1.11 -1.20 10.18
N TYR A 101 1.06 0.14 10.24
CA TYR A 101 2.20 1.02 10.03
C TYR A 101 3.01 1.39 11.29
N PRO A 102 2.40 1.74 12.45
CA PRO A 102 3.10 2.52 13.48
C PRO A 102 4.10 1.74 14.35
N LYS A 103 4.16 0.41 14.25
CA LYS A 103 4.92 -0.44 15.18
C LYS A 103 6.44 -0.28 15.08
N SER A 104 6.96 0.23 13.96
CA SER A 104 8.41 0.36 13.76
C SER A 104 8.96 1.63 14.39
N ARG A 105 10.14 1.53 15.03
CA ARG A 105 10.92 2.71 15.51
C ARG A 105 11.34 3.67 14.40
N ARG A 106 11.26 3.25 13.13
CA ARG A 106 11.54 4.10 11.96
C ARG A 106 10.37 5.04 11.64
N VAL A 107 9.17 4.72 12.11
CA VAL A 107 7.98 5.55 11.93
C VAL A 107 8.01 6.72 12.92
N GLY A 108 7.63 7.89 12.40
CA GLY A 108 7.53 9.12 13.17
C GLY A 108 6.53 9.01 14.32
N ASP A 109 6.67 9.85 15.33
CA ASP A 109 5.70 9.97 16.43
C ASP A 109 4.38 10.57 15.93
N ILE A 110 4.43 11.33 14.85
CA ILE A 110 3.27 11.88 14.14
C ILE A 110 3.33 11.43 12.68
N VAL A 111 2.20 10.94 12.18
CA VAL A 111 1.98 10.55 10.80
C VAL A 111 0.89 11.44 10.21
N VAL A 112 1.19 12.14 9.13
CA VAL A 112 0.21 12.95 8.40
C VAL A 112 -0.14 12.25 7.10
N VAL A 113 -1.41 11.98 6.86
CA VAL A 113 -1.93 11.32 5.65
C VAL A 113 -2.76 12.33 4.87
N GLY A 114 -2.32 12.71 3.69
CA GLY A 114 -3.10 13.54 2.77
C GLY A 114 -4.37 12.82 2.31
N VAL A 115 -5.43 13.58 2.04
CA VAL A 115 -6.55 13.05 1.24
C VAL A 115 -6.10 12.94 -0.22
N ASP A 116 -6.80 12.13 -1.01
CA ASP A 116 -6.48 11.94 -2.43
C ASP A 116 -6.36 13.27 -3.19
N GLY A 117 -5.27 13.39 -3.97
CA GLY A 117 -4.90 14.61 -4.70
C GLY A 117 -4.39 15.77 -3.82
N ALA A 118 -4.22 15.57 -2.51
CA ALA A 118 -3.61 16.57 -1.65
C ALA A 118 -2.08 16.49 -1.68
N VAL A 119 -1.42 17.64 -1.61
CA VAL A 119 0.03 17.71 -1.44
C VAL A 119 0.32 18.41 -0.12
N ILE A 120 1.15 17.78 0.70
CA ILE A 120 1.65 18.35 1.95
C ILE A 120 2.98 19.05 1.62
N LEU A 121 3.06 20.34 1.93
CA LEU A 121 4.20 21.20 1.60
C LEU A 121 4.59 22.03 2.81
N GLU A 122 5.90 22.28 2.98
CA GLU A 122 6.42 23.13 4.05
C GLU A 122 6.02 24.58 3.86
N GLU A 123 6.42 25.15 2.72
CA GLU A 123 6.16 26.53 2.37
C GLU A 123 5.39 26.65 1.05
N PRO A 124 4.63 27.74 0.86
CA PRO A 124 4.04 28.06 -0.45
C PRO A 124 5.06 28.13 -1.59
N ALA A 125 6.32 28.46 -1.31
CA ALA A 125 7.40 28.52 -2.29
C ALA A 125 7.82 27.13 -2.82
N ASP A 126 7.51 26.06 -2.11
CA ASP A 126 7.86 24.68 -2.50
C ASP A 126 6.92 24.09 -3.56
N VAL A 127 5.88 24.84 -3.94
CA VAL A 127 4.95 24.46 -5.01
C VAL A 127 5.69 24.43 -6.35
N LYS A 128 6.04 23.23 -6.80
CA LYS A 128 6.61 23.02 -8.14
C LYS A 128 5.48 22.80 -9.14
N PHE A 129 5.26 23.78 -10.03
CA PHE A 129 4.17 23.75 -11.01
C PHE A 129 4.24 22.58 -12.00
N TRP A 130 5.40 21.93 -12.13
CA TRP A 130 5.62 20.76 -12.99
C TRP A 130 5.51 19.42 -12.25
N LYS A 131 5.19 19.42 -10.96
CA LYS A 131 4.89 18.22 -10.17
C LYS A 131 3.40 18.15 -9.93
N VAL A 132 2.71 17.42 -10.81
CA VAL A 132 1.25 17.43 -10.95
C VAL A 132 0.59 16.11 -10.54
N GLY A 133 1.38 15.05 -10.37
CA GLY A 133 0.94 13.77 -9.80
C GLY A 133 1.81 13.38 -8.61
N THR A 134 1.21 12.71 -7.63
CA THR A 134 1.93 12.09 -6.51
C THR A 134 1.12 10.90 -5.99
N HIS A 135 1.73 10.09 -5.14
CA HIS A 135 1.12 8.90 -4.56
C HIS A 135 1.54 8.74 -3.10
N GLY A 136 1.08 7.67 -2.45
CA GLY A 136 1.33 7.39 -1.03
C GLY A 136 0.19 7.82 -0.12
N TYR A 137 -1.02 7.99 -0.64
CA TYR A 137 -2.23 8.23 0.15
C TYR A 137 -2.70 6.97 0.89
N ASP A 138 -3.92 7.02 1.42
CA ASP A 138 -4.60 5.87 2.00
C ASP A 138 -4.86 4.75 0.97
N PHE A 139 -4.34 3.54 1.21
CA PHE A 139 -4.37 2.39 0.27
C PHE A 139 -5.77 1.90 -0.12
N ILE A 140 -6.82 2.35 0.58
CA ILE A 140 -8.21 2.03 0.22
C ILE A 140 -8.76 2.93 -0.89
N VAL A 141 -8.07 4.02 -1.22
CA VAL A 141 -8.53 4.95 -2.25
C VAL A 141 -8.25 4.36 -3.63
N PRO A 142 -9.24 4.32 -4.54
CA PRO A 142 -9.08 3.69 -5.86
C PRO A 142 -7.93 4.25 -6.70
N SER A 143 -7.55 5.52 -6.53
CA SER A 143 -6.48 6.19 -7.29
C SER A 143 -5.08 5.60 -7.05
N ILE A 144 -4.88 4.88 -5.94
CA ILE A 144 -3.59 4.26 -5.60
C ILE A 144 -3.62 2.73 -5.62
N ASN A 145 -4.69 2.15 -6.16
CA ASN A 145 -4.73 0.72 -6.43
C ASN A 145 -3.70 0.36 -7.51
N MET A 146 -3.07 -0.80 -7.34
CA MET A 146 -2.14 -1.34 -8.32
C MET A 146 -2.82 -2.36 -9.23
N ILE A 147 -2.21 -2.58 -10.39
CA ILE A 147 -2.60 -3.61 -11.35
C ILE A 147 -1.75 -4.87 -11.14
N MET A 148 -2.36 -6.03 -11.31
CA MET A 148 -1.67 -7.32 -11.30
C MET A 148 -2.19 -8.15 -12.47
N PHE A 149 -1.27 -8.72 -13.24
CA PHE A 149 -1.58 -9.70 -14.29
C PHE A 149 -0.64 -10.89 -14.14
N ALA A 150 -1.18 -12.10 -14.30
CA ALA A 150 -0.41 -13.32 -14.29
C ALA A 150 -0.77 -14.16 -15.51
N ARG A 151 0.24 -14.76 -16.14
CA ARG A 151 0.06 -15.70 -17.25
C ARG A 151 1.16 -16.73 -17.22
N GLY A 152 0.80 -17.99 -17.36
CA GLY A 152 1.74 -19.09 -17.38
C GLY A 152 1.03 -20.44 -17.30
N PRO A 153 1.78 -21.54 -17.44
CA PRO A 153 1.22 -22.90 -17.42
C PRO A 153 0.51 -23.23 -16.10
N SER A 154 0.99 -22.68 -14.98
CA SER A 154 0.45 -22.94 -13.63
C SER A 154 -0.83 -22.15 -13.29
N PHE A 155 -1.10 -21.05 -14.00
CA PHE A 155 -2.23 -20.16 -13.70
C PHE A 155 -3.50 -20.59 -14.45
N LYS A 156 -4.67 -20.38 -13.82
CA LYS A 156 -5.98 -20.48 -14.46
C LYS A 156 -6.10 -19.46 -15.58
N GLU A 157 -6.75 -19.85 -16.66
CA GLU A 157 -7.02 -18.97 -17.80
C GLU A 157 -8.38 -18.31 -17.65
N ASN A 158 -8.52 -17.08 -18.13
CA ASN A 158 -9.77 -16.29 -18.08
C ASN A 158 -10.38 -16.22 -16.66
N TYR A 159 -9.51 -16.06 -15.66
CA TYR A 159 -9.91 -16.01 -14.25
C TYR A 159 -9.51 -14.68 -13.62
N VAL A 160 -10.44 -14.06 -12.90
CA VAL A 160 -10.24 -12.79 -12.20
C VAL A 160 -10.35 -13.04 -10.70
N LEU A 161 -9.30 -12.73 -9.96
CA LEU A 161 -9.31 -12.77 -8.50
C LEU A 161 -10.13 -11.59 -7.93
N PRO A 162 -10.72 -11.73 -6.73
CA PRO A 162 -11.21 -10.58 -5.99
C PRO A 162 -10.03 -9.62 -5.67
N PRO A 163 -10.28 -8.31 -5.47
CA PRO A 163 -9.25 -7.38 -5.03
C PRO A 163 -8.57 -7.86 -3.74
N PHE A 164 -7.24 -7.75 -3.70
CA PHE A 164 -6.43 -8.24 -2.59
C PHE A 164 -5.27 -7.29 -2.30
N GLN A 165 -4.63 -7.45 -1.12
CA GLN A 165 -3.49 -6.63 -0.73
C GLN A 165 -2.18 -7.27 -1.19
N ASN A 166 -1.18 -6.46 -1.56
CA ASN A 166 0.11 -6.98 -2.04
C ASN A 166 0.86 -7.89 -1.05
N VAL A 167 0.50 -7.90 0.23
CA VAL A 167 1.07 -8.85 1.20
C VAL A 167 0.79 -10.32 0.83
N GLU A 168 -0.29 -10.57 0.09
CA GLU A 168 -0.64 -11.90 -0.42
C GLU A 168 0.31 -12.37 -1.53
N TYR A 169 0.91 -11.45 -2.29
CA TYR A 169 1.70 -11.77 -3.47
C TYR A 169 2.92 -12.62 -3.16
N MET A 170 3.56 -12.43 -2.00
CA MET A 170 4.71 -13.23 -1.62
C MET A 170 4.38 -14.72 -1.50
N ASN A 171 3.14 -15.04 -1.12
CA ASN A 171 2.71 -16.42 -0.91
C ASN A 171 2.65 -17.22 -2.23
N LEU A 172 2.50 -16.54 -3.37
CA LEU A 172 2.56 -17.16 -4.71
C LEU A 172 3.90 -17.86 -4.98
N TRP A 173 5.00 -17.35 -4.45
CA TRP A 173 6.34 -17.89 -4.69
C TRP A 173 6.73 -19.00 -3.71
N THR A 174 5.99 -19.10 -2.60
CA THR A 174 6.26 -20.02 -1.50
C THR A 174 5.32 -21.23 -1.49
N THR A 175 4.51 -21.42 -2.53
CA THR A 175 3.67 -22.60 -2.69
C THR A 175 4.57 -23.83 -2.87
N ILE A 176 4.88 -24.50 -1.76
CA ILE A 176 5.73 -25.71 -1.70
C ILE A 176 5.19 -26.82 -2.61
N ASP A 177 3.87 -26.84 -2.87
CA ASP A 177 3.20 -27.93 -3.58
C ASP A 177 3.10 -27.74 -5.11
N ILE A 178 3.71 -26.68 -5.68
CA ILE A 178 3.70 -26.42 -7.13
C ILE A 178 5.15 -26.35 -7.65
N PRO A 179 5.71 -27.50 -8.08
CA PRO A 179 7.06 -27.60 -8.64
C PRO A 179 7.30 -26.66 -9.83
N GLU A 180 6.25 -26.27 -10.56
CA GLU A 180 6.32 -25.47 -11.78
C GLU A 180 6.50 -23.96 -11.55
N LEU A 181 6.47 -23.49 -10.30
CA LEU A 181 6.74 -22.08 -9.96
C LEU A 181 8.20 -21.90 -9.53
N LEU A 182 8.48 -21.83 -8.22
CA LEU A 182 9.84 -21.74 -7.68
C LEU A 182 10.12 -22.74 -6.55
N GLY A 183 9.08 -23.33 -5.93
CA GLY A 183 9.24 -24.31 -4.85
C GLY A 183 10.01 -23.78 -3.64
N ILE A 184 9.93 -22.47 -3.35
CA ILE A 184 10.64 -21.87 -2.22
C ILE A 184 9.91 -22.27 -0.91
N PRO A 185 10.63 -22.66 0.15
CA PRO A 185 10.01 -22.94 1.44
C PRO A 185 9.19 -21.76 1.95
N MET A 186 8.04 -22.04 2.56
CA MET A 186 7.21 -21.03 3.18
C MET A 186 7.98 -20.24 4.23
N VAL A 187 7.98 -18.92 4.06
CA VAL A 187 8.53 -17.97 5.01
C VAL A 187 7.36 -17.27 5.68
N LYS A 188 7.49 -17.00 6.98
CA LYS A 188 6.46 -16.25 7.73
C LYS A 188 6.21 -14.89 7.07
N SER A 189 4.98 -14.69 6.60
CA SER A 189 4.47 -13.43 6.03
C SER A 189 3.19 -13.00 6.76
N ASP A 190 2.70 -11.80 6.45
CA ASP A 190 1.41 -11.28 6.97
C ASP A 190 0.22 -11.64 6.06
N GLY A 191 0.48 -12.21 4.87
CA GLY A 191 -0.58 -12.65 3.95
C GLY A 191 -1.15 -14.01 4.34
N ASP A 192 -2.39 -14.28 3.92
CA ASP A 192 -2.98 -15.61 4.01
C ASP A 192 -2.22 -16.58 3.09
N PRO A 193 -1.58 -17.63 3.64
CA PRO A 193 -0.74 -18.54 2.87
C PRO A 193 -1.46 -19.21 1.70
N TRP A 194 -2.79 -19.28 1.71
CA TRP A 194 -3.57 -20.01 0.72
C TRP A 194 -4.33 -19.11 -0.28
N PHE A 195 -4.30 -17.78 -0.11
CA PHE A 195 -5.09 -16.89 -0.95
C PHE A 195 -4.72 -17.01 -2.44
N MET A 196 -3.42 -17.10 -2.74
CA MET A 196 -2.90 -17.14 -4.11
C MET A 196 -3.19 -18.45 -4.85
N ASP A 197 -3.54 -19.52 -4.13
CA ASP A 197 -3.90 -20.81 -4.73
C ASP A 197 -5.19 -20.74 -5.55
N LEU A 198 -6.05 -19.76 -5.26
CA LEU A 198 -7.25 -19.48 -6.06
C LEU A 198 -6.90 -19.21 -7.53
N ALA A 199 -5.70 -18.71 -7.82
CA ALA A 199 -5.24 -18.42 -9.17
C ALA A 199 -4.67 -19.62 -9.93
N LEU A 200 -4.46 -20.77 -9.28
CA LEU A 200 -3.62 -21.87 -9.79
C LEU A 200 -4.45 -23.07 -10.24
N LYS A 201 -4.04 -23.74 -11.33
CA LYS A 201 -4.82 -24.82 -11.99
C LYS A 201 -4.93 -26.10 -11.14
N ASN A 202 -3.84 -26.51 -10.49
CA ASN A 202 -3.71 -27.84 -9.87
C ASN A 202 -3.54 -27.80 -8.34
N TYR A 203 -4.10 -26.78 -7.67
CA TYR A 203 -4.01 -26.73 -6.21
C TYR A 203 -5.19 -27.42 -5.54
N THR A 204 -4.91 -28.45 -4.75
CA THR A 204 -5.85 -28.98 -3.77
C THR A 204 -5.81 -28.10 -2.53
N THR A 205 -6.73 -27.13 -2.43
CA THR A 205 -7.00 -26.44 -1.16
C THR A 205 -7.19 -27.48 -0.06
N PRO A 206 -6.38 -27.49 1.01
CA PRO A 206 -6.92 -27.91 2.29
C PRO A 206 -8.13 -27.01 2.50
N GLN A 207 -9.34 -27.57 2.53
CA GLN A 207 -10.55 -26.80 2.81
C GLN A 207 -10.24 -25.94 4.05
N PRO A 208 -10.41 -24.61 3.99
CA PRO A 208 -10.27 -23.80 5.19
C PRO A 208 -11.22 -24.42 6.22
N VAL A 209 -10.64 -24.97 7.29
CA VAL A 209 -11.44 -25.38 8.44
C VAL A 209 -11.87 -24.08 9.08
N TYR A 210 -12.94 -23.48 8.55
CA TYR A 210 -13.73 -22.53 9.31
C TYR A 210 -14.19 -23.31 10.53
N ARG A 211 -13.49 -23.15 11.66
CA ARG A 211 -14.05 -23.58 12.93
C ARG A 211 -15.38 -22.85 13.02
N ASN A 212 -16.47 -23.61 13.06
CA ASN A 212 -17.76 -23.07 13.47
C ASN A 212 -17.48 -22.25 14.73
N VAL A 213 -17.61 -20.92 14.62
CA VAL A 213 -17.49 -20.04 15.79
C VAL A 213 -18.75 -20.32 16.60
N THR A 214 -18.71 -21.38 17.41
CA THR A 214 -19.74 -21.68 18.40
C THR A 214 -19.59 -20.66 19.50
N GLY A 215 -20.28 -19.53 19.33
CA GLY A 215 -20.39 -18.48 20.34
C GLY A 215 -20.00 -17.10 19.84
N CYS A 216 -20.73 -16.54 18.88
CA CYS A 216 -21.01 -15.12 18.95
C CYS A 216 -22.15 -14.94 19.96
N SER A 217 -21.85 -14.45 21.16
CA SER A 217 -22.88 -13.83 21.98
C SER A 217 -23.44 -12.64 21.17
N LYS A 218 -24.72 -12.30 21.38
CA LYS A 218 -25.52 -11.41 20.53
C LYS A 218 -24.96 -9.97 20.35
N GLU A 219 -23.82 -9.64 20.93
CA GLU A 219 -23.19 -8.32 20.89
C GLU A 219 -22.17 -8.17 19.73
N ASP A 220 -21.71 -9.26 19.11
CA ASP A 220 -20.68 -9.22 18.04
C ASP A 220 -21.25 -9.31 16.59
N LYS A 221 -22.46 -8.80 16.36
CA LYS A 221 -23.10 -8.78 15.03
C LYS A 221 -22.70 -7.59 14.15
N VAL A 222 -21.41 -7.25 14.06
CA VAL A 222 -20.97 -6.14 13.17
C VAL A 222 -20.22 -6.61 11.91
N MET A 223 -19.81 -7.88 11.81
CA MET A 223 -18.90 -8.29 10.72
C MET A 223 -19.40 -9.43 9.81
N HIS A 224 -20.71 -9.53 9.60
CA HIS A 224 -21.27 -10.49 8.64
C HIS A 224 -22.11 -9.86 7.50
N SER A 225 -22.40 -8.56 7.52
CA SER A 225 -23.18 -7.92 6.44
C SER A 225 -22.33 -7.35 5.29
N VAL A 226 -21.01 -7.28 5.41
CA VAL A 226 -20.15 -6.61 4.41
C VAL A 226 -19.85 -7.52 3.20
N LEU A 227 -19.95 -8.84 3.35
CA LEU A 227 -19.68 -9.77 2.25
C LEU A 227 -20.87 -9.96 1.30
N GLU A 228 -22.10 -9.68 1.70
CA GLU A 228 -23.25 -9.79 0.78
C GLU A 228 -23.57 -8.46 0.07
N SER A 229 -23.29 -7.31 0.69
CA SER A 229 -23.61 -6.00 0.09
C SER A 229 -22.60 -5.53 -0.97
N THR A 230 -21.38 -6.05 -0.97
CA THR A 230 -20.31 -5.57 -1.86
C THR A 230 -20.30 -6.25 -3.24
N PHE A 231 -21.00 -7.39 -3.39
CA PHE A 231 -21.00 -8.19 -4.61
C PHE A 231 -22.31 -8.12 -5.43
N ALA A 232 -23.32 -7.39 -4.97
CA ALA A 232 -24.59 -7.27 -5.68
C ALA A 232 -24.64 -6.16 -6.76
N GLY A 233 -23.55 -5.40 -6.97
CA GLY A 233 -23.58 -4.18 -7.78
C GLY A 233 -22.57 -4.05 -8.92
N ALA A 234 -21.63 -4.99 -9.09
CA ALA A 234 -20.62 -4.90 -10.14
C ALA A 234 -21.00 -5.80 -11.32
N ASN A 235 -21.87 -5.29 -12.20
CA ASN A 235 -21.96 -5.78 -13.57
C ASN A 235 -20.79 -5.18 -14.36
N PHE A 236 -19.86 -6.02 -14.82
CA PHE A 236 -18.98 -5.74 -15.95
C PHE A 236 -19.34 -6.69 -17.08
#